data_AF-A0A9E2C8I9-F1
#
_entry.id   AF-A0A9E2C8I9-F1
#
_cell.length_a   1.000
_cell.length_b   1.000
_cell.length_c   1.000
_cell.angle_alpha   90.00
_cell.angle_beta   90.00
_cell.angle_gamma   90.00
#
_symmetry.space_group_name_H-M   'P 1'
#
loop_
_entity.id
_entity.type
_entity.pdbx_description
1 polymer ?
#
loop_
_entity_poly.entity_id
_entity_poly.type
_entity_poly.pdbx_seq_one_letter_code
_entity_poly.pdbx_strand_id
1 'polypeptide(L)'
;MLRGFTRFLMMAASLTALPASADVYKCVDADGHVTYTNDTARAKGCKQLSSDVPVSSVPGPAAKPAAPAGAAPGFPSVSGDQQKARDTERRRILEAELDTENKNLEQARKALAEGEAVRLGGERNYQKYLDRVQGLKDNVALHERNVEALRKELSKLP
;
A
#
# COMPACT_ATOMS: atom_id res chain seq x y z
N MET A 1 60.75 -0.71 7.91
CA MET A 1 60.87 0.73 7.59
C MET A 1 60.08 0.95 6.30
N LEU A 2 59.14 1.87 6.11
CA LEU A 2 58.62 2.98 6.90
C LEU A 2 57.18 3.26 6.39
N ARG A 3 56.35 3.79 7.29
CA ARG A 3 54.95 4.18 7.08
C ARG A 3 54.81 5.33 6.06
N GLY A 4 53.67 5.36 5.36
CA GLY A 4 52.76 6.51 5.44
C GLY A 4 52.69 7.48 4.25
N PHE A 5 51.44 7.86 3.94
CA PHE A 5 51.00 9.15 3.42
C PHE A 5 51.39 9.55 1.99
N THR A 6 50.52 9.18 1.05
CA THR A 6 50.04 10.15 0.05
C THR A 6 48.57 9.87 -0.24
N ARG A 7 47.75 10.50 0.59
CA ARG A 7 46.32 10.69 0.36
C ARG A 7 46.09 11.37 -0.98
N PHE A 8 44.96 11.02 -1.59
CA PHE A 8 44.13 11.91 -2.38
C PHE A 8 44.80 12.59 -3.58
N LEU A 9 44.70 11.96 -4.75
CA LEU A 9 44.48 12.74 -5.95
C LEU A 9 43.44 12.07 -6.85
N MET A 10 42.23 12.61 -6.76
CA MET A 10 41.29 12.79 -7.87
C MET A 10 40.93 11.54 -8.69
N MET A 11 39.96 10.76 -8.20
CA MET A 11 39.04 10.04 -9.08
C MET A 11 37.61 10.47 -8.73
N ALA A 12 37.24 11.66 -9.19
CA ALA A 12 35.87 12.15 -9.21
C ALA A 12 35.52 12.47 -10.67
N ALA A 13 35.38 11.42 -11.48
CA ALA A 13 34.69 11.52 -12.76
C ALA A 13 33.19 11.32 -12.47
N SER A 14 32.56 12.40 -11.99
CA SER A 14 31.12 12.49 -11.85
C SER A 14 30.49 12.30 -13.23
N LEU A 15 29.69 11.23 -13.37
CA LEU A 15 28.88 10.99 -14.55
C LEU A 15 27.78 12.08 -14.59
N THR A 16 28.01 13.19 -15.27
CA THR A 16 26.98 14.20 -15.50
C THR A 16 26.02 13.67 -16.56
N ALA A 17 24.90 13.08 -16.12
CA ALA A 17 23.77 12.80 -16.99
C ALA A 17 23.18 14.14 -17.46
N LEU A 18 23.17 14.39 -18.76
CA LEU A 18 22.41 15.51 -19.32
C LEU A 18 20.91 15.20 -19.16
N PRO A 19 20.09 16.18 -18.75
CA PRO A 19 18.65 16.00 -18.75
C PRO A 19 18.18 15.83 -20.20
N ALA A 20 17.48 14.72 -20.48
CA ALA A 20 16.77 14.54 -21.75
C ALA A 20 15.38 15.19 -21.62
N SER A 21 15.21 16.37 -22.23
CA SER A 21 13.91 17.03 -22.35
C SER A 21 13.25 16.60 -23.66
N ALA A 22 12.00 16.13 -23.60
CA ALA A 22 11.20 15.81 -24.78
C ALA A 22 9.97 16.74 -24.83
N ASP A 23 9.84 17.49 -25.92
CA ASP A 23 8.66 18.30 -26.19
C ASP A 23 7.53 17.41 -26.73
N VAL A 24 6.34 17.49 -26.13
CA VAL A 24 5.17 16.73 -26.57
C VAL A 24 4.23 17.63 -27.35
N TYR A 25 3.82 17.20 -28.53
CA TYR A 25 2.89 17.93 -29.40
C TYR A 25 1.56 17.19 -29.50
N LYS A 26 0.46 17.96 -29.45
CA LYS A 26 -0.90 17.50 -29.75
C LYS A 26 -1.27 17.92 -31.17
N CYS A 27 -1.46 16.94 -32.03
CA CYS A 27 -1.96 17.11 -33.39
C CYS A 27 -3.45 16.79 -33.43
N VAL A 28 -4.21 17.59 -34.18
CA VAL A 28 -5.62 17.32 -34.50
C VAL A 28 -5.73 17.36 -36.01
N ASP A 29 -6.19 16.27 -36.63
CA ASP A 29 -6.38 16.21 -38.07
C ASP A 29 -7.72 16.84 -38.51
N ALA A 30 -7.97 16.85 -39.82
CA ALA A 30 -9.18 17.44 -40.40
C ALA A 30 -10.48 16.73 -39.96
N ASP A 31 -10.39 15.45 -39.63
CA ASP A 31 -11.49 14.62 -39.17
C ASP A 31 -11.66 14.67 -37.63
N GLY A 32 -10.80 15.43 -36.94
CA GLY A 32 -10.85 15.66 -35.50
C GLY A 32 -10.14 14.59 -34.65
N HIS A 33 -9.41 13.66 -35.26
CA HIS A 33 -8.62 12.69 -34.51
C HIS A 33 -7.40 13.33 -33.86
N VAL A 34 -7.21 13.01 -32.58
CA VAL A 34 -6.14 13.54 -31.76
C VAL A 34 -4.98 12.55 -31.69
N THR A 35 -3.78 13.00 -32.07
CA THR A 35 -2.55 12.22 -31.92
C THR A 35 -1.51 13.01 -31.12
N TYR A 36 -0.80 12.33 -30.23
CA TYR A 36 0.30 12.90 -29.45
C TYR A 36 1.64 12.37 -29.96
N THR A 37 2.60 13.27 -30.20
CA THR A 37 3.91 12.90 -30.74
C THR A 37 5.03 13.73 -30.11
N ASN A 38 6.19 13.13 -29.94
CA ASN A 38 7.45 13.79 -29.57
C ASN A 38 8.40 13.97 -30.78
N ASP A 39 7.95 13.57 -31.98
CA ASP A 39 8.68 13.75 -33.24
C ASP A 39 8.37 15.14 -33.85
N THR A 40 9.38 16.02 -33.87
CA THR A 40 9.26 17.39 -34.38
C THR A 40 8.98 17.46 -35.88
N ALA A 41 9.38 16.44 -36.65
CA ALA A 41 9.09 16.37 -38.08
C ALA A 41 7.58 16.20 -38.35
N ARG A 42 6.88 15.52 -37.43
CA ARG A 42 5.43 15.28 -37.47
C ARG A 42 4.62 16.36 -36.75
N ALA A 43 5.29 17.27 -36.05
CA ALA A 43 4.66 18.33 -35.26
C ALA A 43 4.30 19.59 -36.06
N LYS A 44 4.56 19.64 -37.38
CA LYS A 44 4.19 20.79 -38.23
C LYS A 44 2.68 21.00 -38.21
N GLY A 45 2.24 22.14 -37.68
CA GLY A 45 0.82 22.48 -37.52
C GLY A 45 0.17 21.92 -36.25
N CYS A 46 0.93 21.26 -35.38
CA CYS A 46 0.46 20.73 -34.10
C CYS A 46 0.73 21.72 -32.95
N LYS A 47 -0.03 21.61 -31.86
CA LYS A 47 0.14 22.47 -30.68
C LYS A 47 1.11 21.81 -29.68
N GLN A 48 2.21 22.48 -29.36
CA GLN A 48 3.12 22.05 -28.29
C GLN A 48 2.42 22.12 -26.94
N LEU A 49 2.53 21.05 -26.16
CA LEU A 49 2.09 21.00 -24.77
C LEU A 49 3.30 21.36 -23.91
N SER A 50 3.15 22.37 -23.05
CA SER A 50 4.20 22.74 -22.12
C SER A 50 4.42 21.62 -21.11
N SER A 51 5.68 21.22 -20.93
CA SER A 51 6.14 20.27 -19.92
C SER A 51 6.06 20.84 -18.49
N ASP A 52 5.85 22.16 -18.36
CA ASP A 52 5.78 22.91 -17.10
C ASP A 52 4.35 23.06 -16.56
N VAL A 53 3.46 22.13 -16.91
CA VAL A 53 2.13 22.09 -16.29
C VAL A 53 2.22 21.17 -15.06
N PRO A 54 2.17 21.70 -13.82
CA PRO A 54 2.05 20.84 -12.64
C PRO A 54 0.82 19.96 -12.82
N VAL A 55 0.98 18.65 -12.61
CA VAL A 55 -0.12 17.70 -12.63
C VAL A 55 -1.12 18.13 -11.54
N SER A 56 -2.19 18.79 -11.97
CA SER A 56 -3.26 19.37 -11.17
C SER A 56 -2.86 20.52 -10.22
N SER A 57 -3.03 21.75 -10.69
CA SER A 57 -3.29 22.90 -9.82
C SER A 57 -4.52 23.65 -10.33
N VAL A 58 -5.69 23.03 -10.23
CA VAL A 58 -6.91 23.83 -10.09
C VAL A 58 -6.77 24.54 -8.74
N PRO A 59 -6.68 25.88 -8.67
CA PRO A 59 -6.72 26.55 -7.38
C PRO A 59 -8.04 26.17 -6.72
N GLY A 60 -7.97 25.48 -5.57
CA GLY A 60 -9.16 25.25 -4.77
C GLY A 60 -9.81 26.60 -4.46
N PRO A 61 -11.15 26.73 -4.51
CA PRO A 61 -11.80 27.97 -4.13
C PRO A 61 -11.32 28.38 -2.74
N ALA A 62 -11.06 29.68 -2.56
CA ALA A 62 -10.61 30.24 -1.30
C ALA A 62 -11.46 29.69 -0.15
N ALA A 63 -10.79 29.22 0.91
CA ALA A 63 -11.44 28.58 2.06
C ALA A 63 -12.47 29.54 2.66
N LYS A 64 -13.75 29.32 2.32
CA LYS A 64 -14.86 29.88 3.07
C LYS A 64 -14.89 29.19 4.43
N PRO A 65 -15.23 29.90 5.52
CA PRO A 65 -15.50 29.25 6.80
C PRO A 65 -16.44 28.08 6.56
N ALA A 66 -16.08 26.89 7.06
CA ALA A 66 -16.91 25.72 6.94
C ALA A 66 -18.27 26.02 7.59
N ALA A 67 -19.28 26.27 6.77
CA ALA A 67 -20.65 26.12 7.22
C ALA A 67 -20.79 24.67 7.70
N PRO A 68 -21.50 24.40 8.82
CA PRO A 68 -21.79 23.02 9.18
C PRO A 68 -22.37 22.34 7.95
N ALA A 69 -21.82 21.17 7.59
CA ALA A 69 -22.25 20.41 6.44
C ALA A 69 -23.69 19.95 6.68
N GLY A 70 -24.65 20.86 6.46
CA GLY A 70 -26.04 20.53 6.26
C GLY A 70 -26.09 19.71 4.98
N ALA A 71 -26.54 18.46 5.09
CA ALA A 71 -26.75 17.59 3.96
C ALA A 71 -27.40 18.38 2.81
N ALA A 72 -26.77 18.36 1.63
CA ALA A 72 -27.34 19.00 0.46
C ALA A 72 -28.79 18.49 0.27
N PRO A 73 -29.78 19.38 0.11
CA PRO A 73 -31.17 18.96 0.00
C PRO A 73 -31.31 18.09 -1.25
N GLY A 74 -31.59 16.79 -1.07
CA GLY A 74 -31.89 15.85 -2.16
C GLY A 74 -31.01 14.60 -2.27
N PHE A 75 -29.98 14.41 -1.44
CA PHE A 75 -29.27 13.13 -1.42
C PHE A 75 -29.97 12.13 -0.48
N PRO A 76 -30.26 10.88 -0.90
CA PRO A 76 -30.83 9.88 -0.02
C PRO A 76 -29.92 9.61 1.18
N SER A 77 -30.41 9.86 2.39
CA SER A 77 -29.71 9.55 3.64
C SER A 77 -30.20 8.22 4.21
N VAL A 78 -29.29 7.48 4.84
CA VAL A 78 -29.66 6.30 5.61
C VAL A 78 -30.32 6.76 6.91
N SER A 79 -31.47 6.20 7.28
CA SER A 79 -32.10 6.44 8.58
C SER A 79 -31.20 5.96 9.75
N GLY A 80 -31.28 6.62 10.91
CA GLY A 80 -30.52 6.21 12.09
C GLY A 80 -30.71 4.75 12.52
N ASP A 81 -31.93 4.21 12.37
CA ASP A 81 -32.22 2.82 12.71
C ASP A 81 -31.52 1.83 11.76
N GLN A 82 -31.47 2.14 10.46
CA GLN A 82 -30.69 1.37 9.48
C GLN A 82 -29.18 1.45 9.75
N GLN A 83 -28.66 2.59 10.21
CA GLN A 83 -27.25 2.72 10.59
C GLN A 83 -26.93 1.83 11.79
N LYS A 84 -27.75 1.90 12.86
CA LYS A 84 -27.59 1.05 14.06
C LYS A 84 -27.68 -0.44 13.75
N ALA A 85 -28.62 -0.84 12.88
CA ALA A 85 -28.75 -2.23 12.44
C ALA A 85 -27.48 -2.73 11.76
N ARG A 86 -26.88 -1.91 10.87
CA ARG A 86 -25.60 -2.26 10.23
C ARG A 86 -24.44 -2.31 11.22
N ASP A 87 -24.37 -1.36 12.15
CA ASP A 87 -23.29 -1.33 13.15
C ASP A 87 -23.37 -2.55 14.08
N THR A 88 -24.58 -2.97 14.44
CA THR A 88 -24.82 -4.19 15.23
C THR A 88 -24.41 -5.44 14.43
N GLU A 89 -24.79 -5.52 13.16
CA GLU A 89 -24.41 -6.65 12.31
C GLU A 89 -22.89 -6.70 12.09
N ARG A 90 -22.26 -5.55 11.84
CA ARG A 90 -20.80 -5.45 11.72
C ARG A 90 -20.10 -5.93 12.99
N ARG A 91 -20.61 -5.53 14.16
CA ARG A 91 -20.10 -6.02 15.46
C ARG A 91 -20.20 -7.54 15.56
N ARG A 92 -21.38 -8.09 15.27
CA ARG A 92 -21.63 -9.54 15.30
C ARG A 92 -20.69 -10.32 14.38
N ILE A 93 -20.47 -9.83 13.17
CA ILE A 93 -19.55 -10.45 12.19
C ILE A 93 -18.12 -10.46 12.75
N LEU A 94 -17.62 -9.30 13.20
CA LEU A 94 -16.26 -9.19 13.74
C LEU A 94 -16.06 -10.02 15.01
N GLU A 95 -17.08 -10.15 15.87
CA GLU A 95 -17.04 -11.03 17.03
C GLU A 95 -16.94 -12.52 16.64
N ALA A 96 -17.69 -12.94 15.60
CA ALA A 96 -17.61 -14.31 15.09
C ALA A 96 -16.27 -14.62 14.43
N GLU A 97 -15.72 -13.66 13.67
CA GLU A 97 -14.36 -13.76 13.10
C GLU A 97 -13.32 -13.84 14.22
N LEU A 98 -13.45 -13.02 15.26
CA LEU A 98 -12.55 -13.05 16.41
C LEU A 98 -12.60 -14.39 17.16
N ASP A 99 -13.77 -14.97 17.37
CA ASP A 99 -13.91 -16.31 17.98
C ASP A 99 -13.21 -17.37 17.12
N THR A 100 -13.40 -17.32 15.80
CA THR A 100 -12.75 -18.22 14.85
C THR A 100 -11.23 -18.07 14.90
N GLU A 101 -10.71 -16.84 14.88
CA GLU A 101 -9.26 -16.61 14.93
C GLU A 101 -8.65 -17.00 16.28
N ASN A 102 -9.35 -16.84 17.40
CA ASN A 102 -8.87 -17.34 18.70
C ASN A 102 -8.75 -18.88 18.69
N LYS A 103 -9.71 -19.59 18.10
CA LYS A 103 -9.64 -21.05 17.95
C LYS A 103 -8.48 -21.46 17.04
N ASN A 104 -8.27 -20.75 15.93
CA ASN A 104 -7.14 -20.98 15.03
C ASN A 104 -5.80 -20.74 15.75
N LEU A 105 -5.69 -19.67 16.54
CA LEU A 105 -4.52 -19.38 17.36
C LEU A 105 -4.24 -20.50 18.38
N GLU A 106 -5.26 -21.00 19.07
CA GLU A 106 -5.12 -22.12 20.00
C GLU A 106 -4.58 -23.37 19.30
N GLN A 107 -5.16 -23.71 18.13
CA GLN A 107 -4.71 -24.84 17.33
C GLN A 107 -3.27 -24.67 16.84
N ALA A 108 -2.89 -23.47 16.38
CA ALA A 108 -1.53 -23.16 15.95
C ALA A 108 -0.53 -23.30 17.11
N ARG A 109 -0.88 -22.83 18.31
CA ARG A 109 -0.05 -22.97 19.52
C ARG A 109 0.12 -24.43 19.92
N LYS A 110 -0.95 -25.22 19.83
CA LYS A 110 -0.89 -26.67 20.08
C LYS A 110 0.01 -27.38 19.05
N ALA A 111 -0.14 -27.06 17.76
CA ALA A 111 0.69 -27.61 16.70
C ALA A 111 2.18 -27.25 16.88
N LEU A 112 2.47 -26.02 17.33
CA LEU A 112 3.84 -25.62 17.68
C LEU A 112 4.38 -26.45 18.84
N ALA A 113 3.62 -26.58 19.93
CA ALA A 113 4.05 -27.34 21.11
C ALA A 113 4.31 -28.83 20.76
N GLU A 114 3.42 -29.46 20.00
CA GLU A 114 3.60 -30.83 19.52
C GLU A 114 4.80 -30.94 18.55
N GLY A 115 4.96 -29.93 17.69
CA GLY A 115 6.04 -29.87 16.73
C GLY A 115 7.43 -29.67 17.34
N GLU A 116 7.52 -28.98 18.47
CA GLU A 116 8.75 -28.80 19.24
C GLU A 116 9.07 -30.03 20.12
N ALA A 117 8.06 -30.77 20.58
CA ALA A 117 8.23 -31.91 21.49
C ALA A 117 8.85 -33.15 20.81
N VAL A 118 8.59 -33.38 19.51
CA VAL A 118 9.03 -34.59 18.81
C VAL A 118 9.74 -34.25 17.50
N ARG A 119 10.94 -34.81 17.32
CA ARG A 119 11.63 -34.82 16.03
C ARG A 119 11.05 -35.94 15.16
N LEU A 120 10.60 -35.60 13.97
CA LEU A 120 10.01 -36.57 13.05
C LEU A 120 11.12 -37.45 12.44
N GLY A 121 10.84 -38.73 12.19
CA GLY A 121 11.83 -39.68 11.67
C GLY A 121 12.45 -39.31 10.32
N GLY A 122 11.75 -38.50 9.51
CA GLY A 122 12.25 -37.95 8.23
C GLY A 122 13.22 -36.77 8.39
N GLU A 123 13.36 -36.21 9.59
CA GLU A 123 14.22 -35.08 9.91
C GLU A 123 15.62 -35.56 10.29
N ARG A 124 16.28 -36.31 9.41
CA ARG A 124 17.68 -36.72 9.65
C ARG A 124 18.62 -35.51 9.76
N ASN A 125 18.34 -34.46 8.98
CA ASN A 125 19.03 -33.16 9.06
C ASN A 125 18.32 -32.25 10.08
N TYR A 126 19.09 -31.73 11.05
CA TYR A 126 18.59 -30.79 12.07
C TYR A 126 17.99 -29.50 11.47
N GLN A 127 18.50 -29.05 10.31
CA GLN A 127 17.95 -27.85 9.65
C GLN A 127 16.47 -28.01 9.28
N LYS A 128 16.05 -29.21 8.85
CA LYS A 128 14.64 -29.46 8.50
C LYS A 128 13.70 -29.31 9.70
N TYR A 129 14.17 -29.72 10.88
CA TYR A 129 13.44 -29.52 12.13
C TYR A 129 13.31 -28.03 12.45
N LEU A 130 14.42 -27.28 12.34
CA LEU A 130 14.40 -25.82 12.57
C LEU A 130 13.44 -25.11 11.63
N ASP A 131 13.47 -25.43 10.34
CA ASP A 131 12.61 -24.82 9.33
C ASP A 131 11.14 -25.11 9.60
N ARG A 132 10.79 -26.35 10.00
CA ARG A 132 9.42 -26.71 10.38
C ARG A 132 8.95 -25.97 11.62
N VAL A 133 9.76 -25.96 12.68
CA VAL A 133 9.43 -25.26 13.93
C VAL A 133 9.29 -23.76 13.67
N GLN A 134 10.14 -23.18 12.83
CA GLN A 134 10.02 -21.78 12.44
C GLN A 134 8.70 -21.51 11.72
N GLY A 135 8.30 -22.36 10.76
CA GLY A 135 7.00 -22.23 10.10
C GLY A 135 5.81 -22.31 11.06
N LEU A 136 5.89 -23.14 12.11
CA LEU A 136 4.87 -23.22 13.17
C LEU A 136 4.84 -21.92 14.01
N LYS A 137 6.00 -21.36 14.33
CA LYS A 137 6.11 -20.06 15.04
C LYS A 137 5.52 -18.92 14.22
N ASP A 138 5.83 -18.88 12.92
CA ASP A 138 5.32 -17.86 12.01
C ASP A 138 3.78 -17.95 11.89
N ASN A 139 3.24 -19.17 11.90
CA ASN A 139 1.80 -19.41 11.90
C ASN A 139 1.13 -18.90 13.19
N VAL A 140 1.70 -19.19 14.36
CA VAL A 140 1.22 -18.62 15.63
C VAL A 140 1.23 -17.09 15.59
N ALA A 141 2.35 -16.50 15.17
CA ALA A 141 2.50 -15.05 15.10
C ALA A 141 1.51 -14.41 14.11
N LEU A 142 1.15 -15.10 13.03
CA LEU A 142 0.12 -14.65 12.09
C LEU A 142 -1.24 -14.53 12.78
N HIS A 143 -1.70 -15.59 13.46
CA HIS A 143 -3.00 -15.58 14.13
C HIS A 143 -3.03 -14.60 15.31
N GLU A 144 -1.92 -14.39 16.03
CA GLU A 144 -1.85 -13.35 17.07
C GLU A 144 -2.09 -11.95 16.50
N ARG A 145 -1.45 -11.61 15.36
CA ARG A 145 -1.68 -10.32 14.69
C ARG A 145 -3.11 -10.18 14.18
N ASN A 146 -3.71 -11.25 13.66
CA ASN A 146 -5.10 -11.23 13.21
C ASN A 146 -6.06 -10.95 14.37
N VAL A 147 -5.87 -11.63 15.51
CA VAL A 147 -6.65 -11.41 16.73
C VAL A 147 -6.53 -9.97 17.21
N GLU A 148 -5.31 -9.41 17.21
CA GLU A 148 -5.09 -8.01 17.59
C GLU A 148 -5.79 -7.05 16.64
N ALA A 149 -5.70 -7.28 15.32
CA ALA A 149 -6.34 -6.46 14.31
C ALA A 149 -7.88 -6.46 14.47
N LEU A 150 -8.49 -7.64 14.67
CA LEU A 150 -9.94 -7.76 14.88
C LEU A 150 -10.39 -7.06 16.17
N ARG A 151 -9.65 -7.22 17.27
CA ARG A 151 -9.93 -6.50 18.52
C ARG A 151 -9.86 -4.99 18.34
N LYS A 152 -8.92 -4.50 17.54
CA LYS A 152 -8.78 -3.08 17.22
C LYS A 152 -9.92 -2.57 16.33
N GLU A 153 -10.43 -3.38 15.41
CA GLU A 153 -11.60 -2.99 14.61
C GLU A 153 -12.88 -2.96 15.46
N LEU A 154 -13.06 -3.92 16.36
CA LEU A 154 -14.16 -3.93 17.32
C LEU A 154 -14.16 -2.71 18.24
N SER A 155 -12.98 -2.25 18.69
CA SER A 155 -12.88 -1.08 19.56
C SER A 155 -13.17 0.26 18.87
N LYS A 156 -13.19 0.28 17.53
CA LYS A 156 -13.56 1.46 16.73
C LYS A 156 -15.06 1.53 16.42
N LEU A 157 -15.82 0.48 16.72
CA LEU A 157 -17.27 0.51 16.51
C LEU A 157 -17.94 1.49 17.48
N PRO A 158 -19.00 2.18 17.03
CA PRO A 158 -19.77 3.08 17.88
C PRO A 158 -20.51 2.35 19.01
#